data_AF-A0A957XYT6-F1
#
_entry.id   AF-A0A957XYT6-F1
#
_cell.length_a   1.000
_cell.length_b   1.000
_cell.length_c   1.000
_cell.angle_alpha   90.00
_cell.angle_beta   90.00
_cell.angle_gamma   90.00
#
_symmetry.space_group_name_H-M   'P 1'
#
loop_
_entity.id
_entity.type
_entity.pdbx_description
1 polymer ?
#
loop_
_entity_poly.entity_id
_entity_poly.type
_entity_poly.pdbx_seq_one_letter_code
_entity_poly.pdbx_strand_id
1 'polypeptide(L)' 'TLNHLQSVEEQLDAQAAFVRAGWQAGQPRDDILEAYRAWLAEDAITGGLSPADAHRLEMIVPSDMCVDGLLRYLVKVVQR' A
#
# COMPACT_ATOMS: atom_id res chain seq x y z
N THR A 1 -17.29 6.73 15.80
CA THR A 1 -17.57 6.45 14.38
C THR A 1 -16.83 7.37 13.44
N LEU A 2 -16.85 8.71 13.61
CA LEU A 2 -16.02 9.64 12.82
C LEU A 2 -14.51 9.32 12.90
N ASN A 3 -14.01 8.97 14.09
CA ASN A 3 -12.58 8.68 14.30
C ASN A 3 -12.06 7.42 13.58
N HIS A 4 -12.92 6.44 13.32
CA HIS A 4 -12.49 5.21 12.65
C HIS A 4 -12.36 5.42 11.14
N LEU A 5 -13.35 6.08 10.52
CA LEU A 5 -13.30 6.38 9.09
C LEU A 5 -12.12 7.29 8.74
N GLN A 6 -11.87 8.31 9.58
CA GLN A 6 -10.72 9.19 9.38
C GLN A 6 -9.39 8.41 9.43
N SER A 7 -9.23 7.51 10.41
CA SER A 7 -8.04 6.66 10.49
C SER A 7 -7.88 5.75 9.26
N VAL A 8 -8.97 5.24 8.70
CA VAL A 8 -8.94 4.44 7.47
C VAL A 8 -8.54 5.30 6.26
N GLU A 9 -9.08 6.51 6.14
CA GLU A 9 -8.70 7.46 5.08
C GLU A 9 -7.20 7.81 5.15
N GLU A 10 -6.70 8.13 6.34
CA GLU A 10 -5.28 8.42 6.58
C GLU A 10 -4.38 7.23 6.18
N GLN A 11 -4.80 5.99 6.48
CA GLN A 11 -4.08 4.79 6.07
C GLN A 11 -4.09 4.59 4.55
N LEU A 12 -5.24 4.78 3.90
CA LEU A 12 -5.35 4.65 2.44
C LEU A 12 -4.52 5.72 1.72
N ASP A 13 -4.50 6.95 2.24
CA ASP A 13 -3.67 8.03 1.72
C ASP A 13 -2.17 7.72 1.88
N ALA A 14 -1.75 7.19 3.03
CA ALA A 14 -0.37 6.78 3.26
C ALA A 14 0.06 5.67 2.28
N GLN A 15 -0.79 4.65 2.08
CA GLN A 15 -0.54 3.57 1.11
C GLN A 15 -0.42 4.11 -0.32
N ALA A 16 -1.33 4.97 -0.75
CA ALA A 16 -1.30 5.57 -2.08
C ALA A 16 -0.07 6.49 -2.27
N ALA A 17 0.30 7.25 -1.24
CA ALA A 17 1.49 8.11 -1.26
C ALA A 17 2.78 7.31 -1.40
N PHE A 18 2.90 6.16 -0.71
CA PHE A 18 4.05 5.26 -0.82
C PHE A 18 4.26 4.81 -2.27
N VAL A 19 3.22 4.25 -2.90
CA VAL A 19 3.31 3.75 -4.28
C VAL A 19 3.58 4.88 -5.27
N ARG A 20 2.95 6.05 -5.07
CA ARG A 20 3.18 7.23 -5.91
C ARG A 20 4.63 7.70 -5.83
N ALA A 21 5.23 7.74 -4.64
CA ALA A 21 6.60 8.17 -4.46
C ALA A 21 7.59 7.27 -5.21
N GLY A 22 7.44 5.95 -5.09
CA GLY A 22 8.29 5.00 -5.82
C GLY A 22 8.15 5.13 -7.34
N TRP A 23 6.91 5.27 -7.83
CA TRP A 23 6.65 5.49 -9.24
C TRP A 23 7.24 6.82 -9.76
N GLN A 24 7.10 7.92 -9.02
CA GLN A 24 7.69 9.21 -9.37
C GLN A 24 9.22 9.20 -9.37
N ALA A 25 9.82 8.36 -8.51
CA ALA A 25 11.26 8.10 -8.50
C ALA A 25 11.74 7.20 -9.65
N GLY A 26 10.82 6.71 -10.50
CA GLY A 26 11.14 5.83 -11.62
C GLY A 26 11.51 4.41 -11.20
N GLN A 27 11.12 3.98 -10.00
CA GLN A 27 11.40 2.63 -9.53
C GLN A 27 10.65 1.59 -10.36
N PRO A 28 11.28 0.44 -10.68
CA PRO A 28 10.58 -0.71 -11.25
C PRO A 28 9.40 -1.15 -10.37
N ARG A 29 8.36 -1.68 -11.02
CA ARG A 29 7.16 -2.18 -10.34
C ARG A 29 7.47 -3.20 -9.25
N ASP A 30 8.38 -4.14 -9.52
CA ASP A 30 8.71 -5.21 -8.58
C ASP A 30 9.44 -4.67 -7.34
N ASP A 31 10.32 -3.67 -7.51
CA ASP A 31 10.99 -2.99 -6.40
C ASP A 31 9.98 -2.23 -5.52
N ILE A 32 8.99 -1.56 -6.13
CA ILE A 32 7.90 -0.91 -5.40
C ILE A 32 7.09 -1.94 -4.62
N LEU A 33 6.76 -3.08 -5.24
CA LEU A 33 6.00 -4.15 -4.59
C LEU A 33 6.73 -4.74 -3.39
N GLU A 34 8.02 -5.05 -3.54
CA GLU A 34 8.82 -5.62 -2.44
C GLU A 34 8.89 -4.64 -1.26
N ALA A 35 9.18 -3.37 -1.53
CA ALA A 35 9.23 -2.33 -0.51
C ALA A 35 7.86 -2.11 0.16
N TYR A 36 6.77 -2.11 -0.61
CA TYR A 36 5.41 -1.93 -0.11
C TYR A 36 4.97 -3.09 0.80
N ARG A 37 5.28 -4.34 0.43
CA ARG A 37 5.02 -5.53 1.26
C ARG A 37 5.75 -5.47 2.60
N ALA A 38 7.04 -5.12 2.56
CA ALA A 38 7.84 -4.99 3.77
C ALA A 38 7.26 -3.90 4.69
N TRP A 39 6.92 -2.75 4.12
CA TRP A 39 6.34 -1.63 4.84
C TRP A 39 4.97 -1.97 5.47
N LEU A 40 4.07 -2.64 4.75
CA LEU A 40 2.77 -3.06 5.30
C LEU A 40 2.90 -4.09 6.43
N ALA A 41 3.84 -5.04 6.31
CA ALA A 41 4.10 -6.01 7.36
C ALA A 41 4.61 -5.32 8.64
N GLU A 42 5.52 -4.34 8.51
CA GLU A 42 6.02 -3.56 9.64
C GLU A 42 4.94 -2.69 10.28
N ASP A 43 4.10 -2.03 9.48
CA ASP A 43 2.97 -1.23 9.94
C ASP A 43 1.96 -2.09 10.72
N ALA A 44 1.59 -3.26 10.19
CA ALA A 44 0.69 -4.20 10.86
C ALA A 44 1.25 -4.66 12.22
N ILE A 45 2.54 -5.02 12.27
CA ILE A 45 3.19 -5.47 13.51
C ILE A 45 3.24 -4.33 14.54
N THR A 46 3.58 -3.11 14.10
CA THR A 46 3.63 -1.92 14.97
C THR A 46 2.22 -1.55 15.48
N GLY A 47 1.19 -1.79 14.67
CA GLY A 47 -0.22 -1.69 15.03
C GLY A 47 -0.72 -2.79 15.98
N GLY A 48 0.13 -3.73 16.38
CA GLY A 48 -0.17 -4.77 17.36
C GLY A 48 -0.71 -6.07 16.77
N LEU A 49 -0.68 -6.25 15.44
CA LEU A 49 -1.03 -7.53 14.83
C LEU A 49 0.10 -8.55 15.04
N SER A 50 -0.28 -9.82 15.19
CA SER A 50 0.69 -10.89 15.15
C SER A 50 1.24 -11.07 13.73
N PRO A 51 2.46 -11.60 13.56
CA PRO A 51 3.00 -11.92 12.23
C PRO A 51 2.09 -12.86 11.41
N ALA A 52 1.37 -13.77 12.08
CA ALA A 52 0.43 -14.67 11.43
C ALA A 52 -0.81 -13.94 10.91
N ASP A 53 -1.31 -12.94 11.64
CA ASP A 53 -2.44 -12.12 11.22
C ASP A 53 -2.05 -11.17 10.10
N ALA A 54 -0.87 -10.54 10.18
CA ALA A 54 -0.32 -9.72 9.10
C ALA A 54 -0.16 -10.54 7.79
N HIS A 55 0.36 -11.77 7.89
CA HIS A 55 0.43 -12.68 6.75
C HIS A 55 -0.96 -13.05 6.21
N ARG A 56 -1.92 -13.33 7.09
CA ARG A 56 -3.30 -13.62 6.66
C ARG A 56 -3.92 -12.44 5.90
N LEU A 57 -3.65 -11.19 6.30
CA LEU A 57 -4.14 -10.01 5.60
C LEU A 57 -3.57 -9.90 4.19
N GLU A 58 -2.27 -10.14 3.99
CA GLU A 58 -1.64 -10.16 2.66
C GLU A 58 -2.27 -11.23 1.75
N MET A 59 -2.75 -12.34 2.30
CA MET A 59 -3.45 -13.37 1.52
C MET A 59 -4.88 -12.96 1.11
N ILE A 60 -5.51 -12.04 1.85
CA ILE A 60 -6.88 -11.55 1.57
C ILE A 60 -6.84 -10.35 0.62
N VAL A 61 -5.92 -9.41 0.86
CA VAL A 61 -5.69 -8.22 0.05
C VAL A 61 -4.24 -8.26 -0.42
N PRO A 62 -3.95 -8.93 -1.55
CA PRO A 62 -2.59 -9.08 -2.04
C PRO A 62 -1.98 -7.74 -2.45
N SER A 63 -0.77 -7.47 -1.97
CA SER A 63 -0.05 -6.22 -2.25
C SER A 63 0.18 -5.98 -3.74
N ASP A 64 0.35 -7.05 -4.54
CA ASP A 64 0.52 -6.96 -5.99
C ASP A 64 -0.71 -6.38 -6.67
N MET A 65 -1.92 -6.77 -6.24
CA MET A 65 -3.16 -6.20 -6.74
C MET A 65 -3.30 -4.71 -6.39
N CYS A 66 -2.89 -4.31 -5.19
CA CYS A 66 -2.89 -2.91 -4.77
C CYS A 66 -1.92 -2.05 -5.60
N VAL A 67 -0.66 -2.49 -5.71
CA VAL A 67 0.39 -1.78 -6.46
C VAL A 67 0.02 -1.66 -7.93
N ASP A 68 -0.41 -2.76 -8.57
CA ASP A 68 -0.76 -2.74 -9.99
C ASP A 68 -1.98 -1.86 -10.27
N GLY A 69 -2.96 -1.84 -9.38
CA GLY A 69 -4.12 -0.95 -9.45
C GLY A 69 -3.73 0.52 -9.39
N LEU A 70 -2.89 0.89 -8.41
CA LEU A 70 -2.41 2.26 -8.22
C LEU A 70 -1.53 2.73 -9.38
N LEU A 71 -0.57 1.93 -9.82
CA LEU A 71 0.29 2.25 -10.96
C LEU A 71 -0.55 2.48 -12.23
N ARG A 72 -1.54 1.62 -12.49
CA ARG A 72 -2.47 1.80 -13.62
C ARG A 72 -3.24 3.12 -13.52
N TYR A 73 -3.68 3.51 -12.32
CA TYR A 73 -4.38 4.78 -12.11
C TYR A 73 -3.44 5.98 -12.35
N LEU A 74 -2.24 5.95 -11.79
CA LEU A 74 -1.25 7.03 -11.91
C LEU A 74 -0.87 7.30 -13.38
N VAL A 75 -0.64 6.24 -14.16
CA VAL A 75 -0.38 6.35 -15.61
C VAL A 75 -1.54 7.04 -16.34
N LYS A 76 -2.79 6.68 -16.02
CA LYS A 76 -3.98 7.29 -16.65
C LYS A 76 -4.13 8.78 -16.32
N VAL A 77 -3.74 9.21 -15.13
CA VAL A 77 -3.86 10.62 -14.71
C VAL A 77 -2.82 11.50 -15.40
N VAL A 78 -1.61 11.00 -15.65
CA VAL A 78 -0.58 11.75 -16.41
C VAL A 78 -0.95 11.95 -17.87
N GLN A 79 -1.68 11.00 -18.45
CA GLN A 79 -2.08 11.04 -19.86
C GLN A 79 -3.31 11.92 -20.13
N ARG A 80 -3.86 12.58 -19.11
CA ARG A 80 -4.99 13.52 -19.22
C ARG A 80 -4.48 14.95 -19.13
#